data_AF-A0A2N8PHX9-F1
#
_entry.id   AF-A0A2N8PHX9-F1
#
_cell.length_a   1.000
_cell.length_b   1.000
_cell.length_c   1.000
_cell.angle_alpha   90.00
_cell.angle_beta   90.00
_cell.angle_gamma   90.00
#
_symmetry.space_group_name_H-M   'P 1'
#
loop_
_entity.id
_entity.type
_entity.pdbx_description
1 polymer ?
#
loop_
_entity_poly.entity_id
_entity_poly.type
_entity_poly.pdbx_seq_one_letter_code
_entity_poly.pdbx_strand_id
1 'polypeptide(L)' 'MLINMHPGDSLPSLGPNDNKIDYVHNRGRIAACLFDGPVYRGRLLKKVKPGAKGPLPVRDRNKTSSFRAC' A
#
# COMPACT_ATOMS: atom_id res chain seq x y z
N MET A 1 8.00 4.94 -7.11
CA MET A 1 7.78 5.90 -6.00
C MET A 1 7.85 5.17 -4.66
N LEU A 2 8.30 5.82 -3.57
CA LEU A 2 8.33 5.24 -2.22
C LEU A 2 7.15 5.80 -1.41
N ILE A 3 6.30 4.92 -0.85
CA ILE A 3 5.29 5.34 0.13
C ILE A 3 5.80 4.97 1.53
N ASN A 4 6.03 6.00 2.34
CA ASN A 4 6.24 5.84 3.77
C ASN A 4 4.86 5.80 4.44
N MET A 5 4.47 4.62 4.93
CA MET A 5 3.22 4.46 5.68
C MET A 5 3.53 4.57 7.18
N HIS A 6 2.91 5.54 7.85
CA HIS A 6 2.96 5.68 9.31
C HIS A 6 1.85 4.84 9.97
N PRO A 7 2.02 4.45 11.25
CA PRO A 7 0.98 3.74 11.97
C PRO A 7 -0.33 4.53 12.00
N GLY A 8 -1.39 3.96 11.44
CA GLY A 8 -2.72 4.58 11.37
C GLY A 8 -3.04 5.23 10.02
N ASP A 9 -2.07 5.37 9.12
CA ASP A 9 -2.33 5.94 7.80
C ASP A 9 -3.27 5.04 7.00
N SER A 10 -4.35 5.65 6.52
CA SER A 10 -5.23 5.06 5.53
C SER A 10 -5.45 6.09 4.44
N LEU A 11 -5.05 5.76 3.21
CA LEU A 11 -5.21 6.64 2.07
C LEU A 11 -6.28 6.04 1.16
N PRO A 12 -7.48 6.64 1.08
CA PRO A 12 -8.58 6.12 0.27
C PRO A 12 -8.31 6.28 -1.23
N SER A 13 -7.42 7.18 -1.66
CA SER A 13 -6.97 7.22 -3.04
C SER A 13 -5.55 7.75 -3.10
N LEU A 14 -4.69 7.03 -3.81
CA LEU A 14 -3.41 7.55 -4.28
C LEU A 14 -3.68 8.51 -5.43
N GLY A 15 -2.91 9.58 -5.51
CA GLY A 15 -3.00 10.51 -6.62
C GLY A 15 -2.71 9.79 -7.95
N PRO A 16 -3.16 10.33 -9.10
CA PRO A 16 -2.95 9.72 -10.41
C PRO A 16 -1.47 9.52 -10.79
N ASN A 17 -0.54 10.20 -10.11
CA ASN A 17 0.91 10.03 -10.27
C ASN A 17 1.55 9.13 -9.19
N ASP A 18 0.80 8.76 -8.15
CA ASP A 18 1.29 8.03 -6.98
C ASP A 18 0.93 6.54 -6.98
N ASN A 19 0.14 6.11 -7.98
CA ASN A 19 -0.17 4.72 -8.29
C ASN A 19 1.07 3.89 -8.68
N LYS A 20 2.23 4.53 -8.91
CA LYS A 20 3.51 3.88 -9.25
C LYS A 20 4.28 3.37 -8.03
N ILE A 21 3.62 2.55 -7.21
CA ILE A 21 4.24 1.93 -6.04
C ILE A 21 4.94 0.64 -6.46
N ASP A 22 6.26 0.63 -6.32
CA ASP A 22 7.10 -0.56 -6.52
C ASP A 22 7.68 -1.09 -5.21
N TYR A 23 7.74 -0.25 -4.18
CA TYR A 23 8.38 -0.53 -2.90
C TYR A 23 7.51 -0.06 -1.75
N VAL A 24 7.43 -0.88 -0.70
CA VAL A 24 6.66 -0.58 0.51
C VAL A 24 7.53 -0.67 1.74
N HIS A 25 7.30 0.23 2.68
CA HIS A 25 7.88 0.20 4.00
C HIS A 25 6.79 0.55 5.02
N ASN A 26 6.38 -0.46 5.79
CA ASN A 26 5.44 -0.26 6.88
C ASN A 26 6.22 0.03 8.17
N ARG A 27 6.30 1.30 8.56
CA ARG A 27 6.89 1.72 9.84
C ARG A 27 5.90 1.67 11.00
N GLY A 28 4.65 1.28 10.73
CA GLY A 28 3.60 1.19 11.73
C GLY A 28 3.71 -0.04 12.63
N ARG A 29 2.94 0.00 13.73
CA ARG A 29 2.75 -1.10 14.67
C ARG A 29 1.64 -2.08 14.22
N ILE A 30 0.90 -1.73 13.17
CA ILE A 30 -0.25 -2.47 12.63
C ILE A 30 0.04 -2.82 11.16
N ALA A 31 -0.57 -3.88 10.63
CA ALA A 31 -0.38 -4.25 9.23
C ALA A 31 -1.08 -3.25 8.29
N ALA A 32 -0.58 -3.12 7.07
CA ALA A 32 -1.21 -2.30 6.03
C ALA A 32 -1.69 -3.20 4.88
N CYS A 33 -2.91 -2.96 4.40
CA CYS A 33 -3.51 -3.67 3.28
C CYS A 33 -3.59 -2.76 2.06
N LEU A 34 -3.02 -3.21 0.95
CA LEU A 34 -2.96 -2.48 -0.31
C LEU A 34 -4.02 -2.99 -1.27
N PHE A 35 -4.74 -2.10 -1.93
CA PHE A 35 -5.82 -2.41 -2.86
C PHE A 35 -5.56 -1.80 -4.22
N ASP A 36 -6.09 -2.43 -5.28
CA ASP A 36 -6.00 -1.89 -6.64
C ASP A 36 -7.10 -0.91 -7.03
N GLY A 37 -8.16 -0.81 -6.23
CA GLY A 37 -9.21 0.20 -6.37
C GLY A 37 -9.09 1.32 -5.34
N PRO A 38 -9.74 2.48 -5.59
CA PRO A 38 -9.91 3.51 -4.57
C PRO A 38 -10.88 3.06 -3.47
N VAL A 39 -10.85 3.77 -2.35
CA VAL A 39 -11.69 3.58 -1.16
C VAL A 39 -11.63 2.14 -0.62
N TYR A 40 -10.44 1.53 -0.69
CA TYR A 40 -10.18 0.16 -0.21
C TYR A 40 -11.05 -0.91 -0.91
N ARG A 41 -11.50 -0.62 -2.14
CA ARG A 41 -12.26 -1.55 -2.99
C ARG A 41 -11.34 -2.30 -3.95
N GLY A 42 -11.89 -3.32 -4.59
CA GLY A 42 -11.17 -4.14 -5.57
C GLY A 42 -10.42 -5.29 -4.92
N ARG A 43 -9.33 -5.71 -5.54
CA ARG A 43 -8.53 -6.85 -5.13
C ARG A 43 -7.49 -6.43 -4.09
N LEU A 44 -7.38 -7.22 -3.03
CA LEU A 44 -6.27 -7.11 -2.10
C LEU A 44 -4.97 -7.53 -2.78
N LEU A 45 -4.04 -6.59 -2.94
CA LEU A 45 -2.74 -6.82 -3.58
C LEU A 45 -1.74 -7.44 -2.60
N LYS A 46 -1.59 -6.84 -1.42
CA LYS A 46 -0.62 -7.28 -0.42
C LYS A 46 -1.03 -6.84 0.98
N LYS A 47 -0.83 -7.73 1.96
CA LYS A 47 -0.78 -7.39 3.38
C LYS A 47 0.67 -7.18 3.80
N VAL A 48 1.02 -5.98 4.24
CA VAL A 48 2.37 -5.58 4.65
C VAL A 48 2.43 -5.60 6.17
N LYS A 49 3.16 -6.56 6.74
CA LYS A 49 3.31 -6.70 8.20
C LYS A 49 4.01 -5.47 8.82
N PRO A 50 3.80 -5.20 10.12
CA PRO A 50 4.58 -4.20 10.86
C PRO A 50 6.08 -4.39 10.67
N GLY A 51 6.83 -3.30 10.44
CA GLY A 51 8.27 -3.33 10.24
C GLY A 51 8.75 -3.93 8.91
N ALA A 52 7.84 -4.42 8.06
CA ALA A 52 8.23 -5.00 6.78
C ALA A 52 8.65 -3.91 5.78
N LYS A 53 9.77 -4.16 5.10
CA LYS A 53 10.29 -3.33 4.01
C LYS A 53 10.65 -4.20 2.81
N GLY A 54 10.30 -3.76 1.61
CA GLY A 54 10.69 -4.48 0.40
C GLY A 54 9.83 -4.15 -0.82
N PRO A 55 10.22 -4.68 -1.99
CA PRO A 55 9.46 -4.50 -3.21
C PRO A 55 8.09 -5.20 -3.16
N LEU A 56 7.14 -4.68 -3.92
CA LEU A 56 5.93 -5.41 -4.27
C LEU A 56 6.26 -6.53 -5.27
N PRO A 57 5.51 -7.66 -5.23
CA PRO A 57 5.58 -8.67 -6.27
C PRO A 57 5.39 -8.03 -7.64
N VAL A 58 6.15 -8.45 -8.66
CA VAL A 58 6.13 -7.84 -10.00
C VAL A 58 4.71 -7.68 -10.55
N ARG A 59 3.85 -8.68 -10.30
CA ARG A 59 2.45 -8.67 -10.75
C ARG A 59 1.56 -7.59 -10.10
N ASP A 60 1.97 -7.06 -8.94
CA ASP A 60 1.20 -6.15 -8.08
C ASP A 60 1.86 -4.75 -7.99
N ARG A 61 3.02 -4.56 -8.63
CA ARG A 61 3.67 -3.25 -8.79
C ARG A 61 2.79 -2.32 -9.63
N ASN A 62 2.81 -1.04 -9.29
CA ASN A 62 2.10 0.03 -10.01
C ASN A 62 0.57 -0.15 -10.13
N LYS A 63 0.00 -1.05 -9.31
CA LYS A 63 -1.44 -1.30 -9.26
C LYS A 63 -2.09 -0.77 -8.00
N THR A 64 -1.32 -0.35 -7.01
CA THR A 64 -1.89 0.11 -5.75
C THR A 64 -2.59 1.45 -5.96
N SER A 65 -3.87 1.51 -5.61
CA SER A 65 -4.71 2.71 -5.71
C SER A 65 -5.17 3.22 -4.35
N SER A 66 -5.20 2.36 -3.32
CA SER A 66 -5.49 2.78 -1.94
C SER A 66 -4.86 1.83 -0.93
N PHE A 67 -4.75 2.28 0.33
CA PHE A 67 -4.30 1.42 1.43
C PHE A 67 -4.93 1.80 2.76
N ARG A 68 -5.15 0.82 3.63
CA ARG A 68 -5.61 1.04 5.02
C ARG A 68 -4.92 0.12 6.01
N ALA A 69 -5.02 0.44 7.28
CA ALA A 69 -4.68 -0.49 8.35
C ALA A 69 -5.52 -1.78 8.26
N CYS A 70 -4.90 -2.90 8.59
CA CYS A 70 -5.51 -4.22 8.77
C CYS A 70 -4.74 -5.04 9.83
#